data_AF-A0A2R8A6U7-F1
#
_entry.id   AF-A0A2R8A6U7-F1
#
_cell.length_a   1.000
_cell.length_b   1.000
_cell.length_c   1.000
_cell.angle_alpha   90.00
_cell.angle_beta   90.00
_cell.angle_gamma   90.00
#
_symmetry.space_group_name_H-M   'P 1'
#
loop_
_entity.id
_entity.type
_entity.pdbx_description
1 polymer ?
#
loop_
_entity_poly.entity_id
_entity_poly.type
_entity_poly.pdbx_seq_one_letter_code
_entity_poly.pdbx_strand_id
1 'polypeptide(L)'
;MTAAVRICLFVGALAGIATTAHAEPCTGVFMERPLPDAEAVETRFADVPSVRGLYLWQEGMRDGLRYVLSADLTARITPGPGDRDWALVIDCSAGSECSRDRVGVPPASARTFATALEQCLLGEPISAPVAVAPVQEPPEPCGIETIEAGPTPAHTLQRLLATQDATVGRIDGIVGPRTLAALERALPEGPSSPLDIESALAQLNTLLCAVQ
;
A
#
# COMPACT_ATOMS: atom_id res chain seq x y z
N MET A 1 -11.59 -67.15 47.83
CA MET A 1 -12.06 -66.92 46.45
C MET A 1 -12.25 -65.41 46.29
N THR A 2 -11.23 -64.71 45.80
CA THR A 2 -11.31 -63.27 45.53
C THR A 2 -10.43 -63.02 44.32
N ALA A 3 -11.06 -62.87 43.16
CA ALA A 3 -10.39 -62.67 41.89
C ALA A 3 -10.07 -61.17 41.72
N ALA A 4 -8.79 -60.85 41.62
CA ALA A 4 -8.30 -59.51 41.30
C ALA A 4 -8.34 -59.31 39.79
N VAL A 5 -9.27 -58.48 39.32
CA VAL A 5 -9.36 -58.07 37.90
C VAL A 5 -8.36 -56.93 37.67
N ARG A 6 -7.24 -57.25 37.00
CA ARG A 6 -6.28 -56.27 36.49
C ARG A 6 -6.81 -55.70 35.17
N ILE A 7 -7.29 -54.47 35.20
CA ILE A 7 -7.64 -53.70 34.00
C ILE A 7 -6.33 -53.12 33.46
N CYS A 8 -5.76 -53.75 32.43
CA CYS A 8 -4.70 -53.17 31.62
C CYS A 8 -5.31 -52.11 30.69
N LEU A 9 -5.15 -50.84 31.06
CA LEU A 9 -5.50 -49.70 30.22
C LEU A 9 -4.48 -49.62 29.06
N PHE A 10 -4.86 -50.13 27.90
CA PHE A 10 -4.11 -49.93 26.66
C PHE A 10 -4.35 -48.50 26.16
N VAL A 11 -3.40 -47.60 26.46
CA VAL A 11 -3.34 -46.27 25.84
C VAL A 11 -2.83 -46.47 24.41
N GLY A 12 -3.76 -46.64 23.47
CA GLY A 12 -3.46 -46.71 22.05
C GLY A 12 -3.04 -45.34 21.53
N ALA A 13 -1.74 -45.18 21.31
CA ALA A 13 -1.18 -44.04 20.57
C ALA A 13 -1.59 -44.17 19.10
N LEU A 14 -2.71 -43.55 18.73
CA LEU A 14 -3.08 -43.29 17.34
C LEU A 14 -2.11 -42.23 16.79
N ALA A 15 -1.02 -42.69 16.18
CA ALA A 15 -0.18 -41.87 15.32
C ALA A 15 -1.00 -41.52 14.07
N GLY A 16 -1.73 -40.41 14.13
CA GLY A 16 -2.36 -39.79 12.98
C GLY A 16 -1.28 -39.39 11.98
N ILE A 17 -1.28 -40.05 10.82
CA ILE A 17 -0.45 -39.65 9.69
C ILE A 17 -1.04 -38.31 9.23
N ALA A 18 -0.39 -37.21 9.62
CA ALA A 18 -0.71 -35.88 9.11
C ALA A 18 -0.34 -35.86 7.62
N THR A 19 -1.33 -36.08 6.76
CA THR A 19 -1.21 -35.76 5.34
C THR A 19 -1.09 -34.25 5.22
N THR A 20 0.11 -33.77 4.98
CA THR A 20 0.39 -32.36 4.71
C THR A 20 -0.15 -31.99 3.33
N ALA A 21 -1.42 -31.55 3.28
CA ALA A 21 -2.03 -30.96 2.10
C ALA A 21 -1.56 -29.51 1.96
N HIS A 22 -0.43 -29.29 1.27
CA HIS A 22 0.06 -27.94 0.95
C HIS A 22 -0.45 -27.51 -0.43
N ALA A 23 -1.49 -26.67 -0.43
CA ALA A 23 -1.96 -25.75 -1.49
C ALA A 23 -3.42 -25.28 -1.26
N GLU A 24 -4.07 -25.66 -0.15
CA GLU A 24 -5.48 -25.31 0.11
C GLU A 24 -5.83 -23.83 0.38
N PRO A 25 -4.93 -22.87 0.70
CA PRO A 25 -5.44 -21.55 1.04
C PRO A 25 -5.85 -20.69 -0.18
N CYS A 26 -5.19 -20.87 -1.33
CA CYS A 26 -5.11 -19.77 -2.31
C CYS A 26 -5.74 -20.07 -3.67
N THR A 27 -5.39 -21.20 -4.31
CA THR A 27 -5.92 -21.56 -5.63
C THR A 27 -6.68 -22.89 -5.67
N GLY A 28 -6.63 -23.67 -4.59
CA GLY A 28 -7.26 -25.00 -4.54
C GLY A 28 -6.42 -26.08 -5.24
N VAL A 29 -6.80 -27.34 -5.07
CA VAL A 29 -6.02 -28.51 -5.56
C VAL A 29 -5.98 -28.57 -7.08
N PHE A 30 -6.96 -27.99 -7.76
CA PHE A 30 -7.10 -27.95 -9.22
C PHE A 30 -7.08 -26.52 -9.77
N MET A 31 -6.51 -25.57 -9.02
CA MET A 31 -6.45 -24.17 -9.44
C MET A 31 -7.84 -23.57 -9.78
N GLU A 32 -8.88 -24.09 -9.13
CA GLU A 32 -10.27 -23.72 -9.33
C GLU A 32 -10.63 -22.38 -8.67
N ARG A 33 -9.83 -21.93 -7.70
CA ARG A 33 -10.00 -20.65 -7.04
C ARG A 33 -9.05 -19.63 -7.67
N PRO A 34 -9.56 -18.46 -8.11
CA PRO A 34 -8.68 -17.39 -8.57
C PRO A 34 -7.85 -16.84 -7.41
N LEU A 35 -6.65 -16.38 -7.72
CA LEU A 35 -5.84 -15.62 -6.77
C LEU A 35 -6.64 -14.38 -6.26
N PRO A 36 -6.59 -14.02 -4.96
CA PRO A 36 -7.22 -12.82 -4.46
C PRO A 36 -6.82 -11.57 -5.25
N ASP A 37 -7.79 -10.71 -5.56
CA ASP A 37 -7.65 -9.46 -6.33
C ASP A 37 -7.16 -9.64 -7.77
N ALA A 38 -7.09 -10.88 -8.27
CA ALA A 38 -6.74 -11.12 -9.66
C ALA A 38 -7.92 -10.89 -10.59
N GLU A 39 -7.63 -10.27 -11.72
CA GLU A 39 -8.54 -9.98 -12.82
C GLU A 39 -8.27 -10.90 -14.00
N ALA A 40 -9.29 -11.11 -14.84
CA ALA A 40 -9.18 -11.89 -16.09
C ALA A 40 -8.52 -13.27 -15.88
N VAL A 41 -8.87 -13.95 -14.79
CA VAL A 41 -8.28 -15.23 -14.42
C VAL A 41 -8.86 -16.35 -15.29
N GLU A 42 -7.97 -17.11 -15.93
CA GLU A 42 -8.30 -18.29 -16.72
C GLU A 42 -7.50 -19.49 -16.22
N THR A 43 -8.17 -20.61 -16.00
CA THR A 43 -7.52 -21.90 -15.77
C THR A 43 -7.43 -22.65 -17.09
N ARG A 44 -6.24 -23.08 -17.45
CA ARG A 44 -5.92 -23.75 -18.71
C ARG A 44 -5.35 -25.14 -18.45
N PHE A 45 -5.61 -26.02 -19.41
CA PHE A 45 -5.18 -27.40 -19.39
C PHE A 45 -4.62 -27.75 -20.76
N ALA A 46 -3.50 -28.47 -20.81
CA ALA A 46 -2.98 -29.05 -22.06
C ALA A 46 -3.02 -30.57 -22.01
N ASP A 47 -3.71 -31.17 -22.98
CA ASP A 47 -3.87 -32.62 -23.17
C ASP A 47 -2.68 -33.27 -23.90
N VAL A 48 -1.52 -32.62 -23.88
CA VAL A 48 -0.31 -33.17 -24.53
C VAL A 48 0.48 -33.91 -23.47
N PRO A 49 0.61 -35.25 -23.56
CA PRO A 49 1.41 -36.02 -22.61
C PRO A 49 2.86 -35.60 -22.74
N SER A 50 3.33 -34.85 -21.76
CA SER A 50 4.74 -34.53 -21.60
C SER A 50 5.34 -35.40 -20.50
N VAL A 51 6.67 -35.48 -20.49
CA VAL A 51 7.42 -36.15 -19.41
C VAL A 51 7.15 -35.53 -18.04
N ARG A 52 6.55 -34.31 -17.98
CA ARG A 52 6.26 -33.57 -16.75
C ARG A 52 4.81 -33.68 -16.26
N GLY A 53 3.97 -34.53 -16.87
CA GLY A 53 2.59 -34.74 -16.42
C GLY A 53 1.56 -33.78 -17.04
N LEU A 54 0.36 -33.75 -16.45
CA LEU A 54 -0.75 -32.90 -16.90
C LEU A 54 -0.38 -31.42 -16.65
N TYR A 55 -0.30 -30.63 -17.71
CA TYR A 55 -0.09 -29.19 -17.60
C TYR A 55 -1.41 -28.50 -17.27
N LEU A 56 -1.65 -28.33 -15.97
CA LEU A 56 -2.67 -27.44 -15.44
C LEU A 56 -1.98 -26.14 -14.97
N TRP A 57 -2.47 -25.01 -15.44
CA TRP A 57 -2.00 -23.70 -14.99
C TRP A 57 -3.14 -22.69 -14.92
N GLN A 58 -2.98 -21.68 -14.07
CA GLN A 58 -3.85 -20.52 -13.99
C GLN A 58 -3.08 -19.30 -14.47
N GLU A 59 -3.68 -18.49 -15.33
CA GLU A 59 -3.12 -17.20 -15.75
C GLU A 59 -4.11 -16.07 -15.51
N GLY A 60 -3.60 -14.86 -15.26
CA GLY A 60 -4.44 -13.70 -15.00
C GLY A 60 -3.64 -12.41 -14.88
N MET A 61 -4.31 -11.36 -14.42
CA MET A 61 -3.73 -10.05 -14.19
C MET A 61 -3.91 -9.64 -12.72
N ARG A 62 -2.96 -8.90 -12.15
CA ARG A 62 -3.10 -8.24 -10.84
C ARG A 62 -2.28 -6.97 -10.83
N ASP A 63 -2.87 -5.83 -10.49
CA ASP A 63 -2.19 -4.52 -10.48
C ASP A 63 -1.44 -4.20 -11.80
N GLY A 64 -2.02 -4.59 -12.94
CA GLY A 64 -1.42 -4.43 -14.27
C GLY A 64 -0.29 -5.42 -14.60
N LEU A 65 0.04 -6.35 -13.70
CA LEU A 65 1.03 -7.40 -13.89
C LEU A 65 0.36 -8.69 -14.35
N ARG A 66 0.94 -9.37 -15.34
CA ARG A 66 0.47 -10.69 -15.78
C ARG A 66 1.13 -11.77 -14.94
N TYR A 67 0.36 -12.76 -14.52
CA TYR A 67 0.91 -13.95 -13.86
C TYR A 67 0.52 -15.25 -14.57
N VAL A 68 1.36 -16.26 -14.40
CA VAL A 68 1.09 -17.66 -14.70
C VAL A 68 1.51 -18.48 -13.50
N LEU A 69 0.62 -19.30 -12.96
CA LEU A 69 0.83 -20.19 -11.82
C LEU A 69 0.59 -21.63 -12.27
N SER A 70 1.54 -22.52 -12.03
CA SER A 70 1.52 -23.90 -12.52
C SER A 70 1.40 -24.92 -11.38
N ALA A 71 0.79 -26.07 -11.65
CA ALA A 71 0.58 -27.13 -10.65
C ALA A 71 1.88 -27.78 -10.13
N ASP A 72 3.02 -27.52 -10.77
CA ASP A 72 4.35 -27.96 -10.36
C ASP A 72 5.02 -27.01 -9.34
N LEU A 73 4.24 -26.13 -8.72
CA LEU A 73 4.69 -25.12 -7.76
C LEU A 73 5.63 -24.07 -8.37
N THR A 74 5.47 -23.78 -9.67
CA THR A 74 6.16 -22.68 -10.34
C THR A 74 5.22 -21.53 -10.62
N ALA A 75 5.76 -20.31 -10.61
CA ALA A 75 5.04 -19.13 -11.03
C ALA A 75 5.92 -18.22 -11.89
N ARG A 76 5.28 -17.42 -12.73
CA ARG A 76 5.92 -16.40 -13.55
C ARG A 76 5.13 -15.11 -13.50
N ILE A 77 5.81 -14.00 -13.26
CA ILE A 77 5.26 -12.65 -13.33
C ILE A 77 5.95 -11.91 -14.49
N THR A 78 5.15 -11.27 -15.33
CA THR A 78 5.62 -10.43 -16.44
C THR A 78 4.86 -9.09 -16.46
N PRO A 79 5.37 -8.09 -17.20
CA PRO A 79 4.56 -6.92 -17.55
C PRO A 79 3.24 -7.32 -18.20
N GLY A 80 2.31 -6.37 -18.24
CA GLY A 80 1.09 -6.47 -19.03
C GLY A 80 1.35 -6.54 -20.54
N PRO A 81 0.29 -6.56 -21.37
CA PRO A 81 0.42 -6.65 -22.81
C PRO A 81 1.28 -5.51 -23.38
N GLY A 82 2.31 -5.86 -24.15
CA GLY A 82 3.14 -4.90 -24.88
C GLY A 82 4.59 -4.80 -24.40
N ASP A 83 4.84 -5.08 -23.12
CA ASP A 83 6.16 -4.97 -22.50
C ASP A 83 6.75 -6.34 -22.16
N ARG A 84 8.05 -6.54 -22.45
CA ARG A 84 8.79 -7.79 -22.18
C ARG A 84 10.21 -7.52 -21.69
N ASP A 85 10.42 -6.38 -21.08
CA ASP A 85 11.71 -5.89 -20.59
C ASP A 85 12.17 -6.62 -19.31
N TRP A 86 11.23 -7.15 -18.53
CA TRP A 86 11.54 -7.95 -17.35
C TRP A 86 10.64 -9.18 -17.17
N ALA A 87 11.09 -10.13 -16.35
CA ALA A 87 10.31 -11.25 -15.86
C ALA A 87 10.83 -11.70 -14.49
N LEU A 88 9.94 -12.23 -13.66
CA LEU A 88 10.27 -12.88 -12.40
C LEU A 88 9.73 -14.31 -12.44
N VAL A 89 10.58 -15.30 -12.21
CA VAL A 89 10.23 -16.72 -12.16
C VAL A 89 10.46 -17.21 -10.73
N ILE A 90 9.48 -17.93 -10.20
CA ILE A 90 9.46 -18.48 -8.85
C ILE A 90 9.37 -19.99 -8.98
N ASP A 91 10.22 -20.72 -8.27
CA ASP A 91 10.18 -22.19 -8.21
C ASP A 91 10.26 -22.63 -6.75
N CYS A 92 9.15 -23.19 -6.25
CA CYS A 92 9.03 -23.73 -4.90
C CYS A 92 8.99 -25.28 -4.89
N SER A 93 9.33 -25.94 -5.99
CA SER A 93 9.26 -27.41 -6.12
C SER A 93 10.22 -28.15 -5.19
N ALA A 94 11.23 -27.46 -4.65
CA ALA A 94 12.21 -28.01 -3.71
C ALA A 94 11.70 -28.14 -2.26
N GLY A 95 10.48 -27.68 -1.93
CA GLY A 95 9.88 -27.83 -0.60
C GLY A 95 9.64 -26.51 0.11
N SER A 96 10.31 -26.28 1.24
CA SER A 96 10.03 -25.15 2.15
C SER A 96 10.65 -23.81 1.75
N GLU A 97 11.46 -23.77 0.69
CA GLU A 97 12.12 -22.56 0.22
C GLU A 97 11.90 -22.43 -1.30
N CYS A 98 11.57 -21.21 -1.73
CA CYS A 98 11.40 -20.88 -3.13
C CYS A 98 12.66 -20.21 -3.68
N SER A 99 13.06 -20.59 -4.89
CA SER A 99 14.08 -19.86 -5.65
C SER A 99 13.44 -18.81 -6.55
N ARG A 100 14.10 -17.66 -6.71
CA ARG A 100 13.64 -16.55 -7.58
C ARG A 100 14.68 -16.24 -8.64
N ASP A 101 14.30 -16.45 -9.89
CA ASP A 101 15.08 -15.99 -11.04
C ASP A 101 14.49 -14.70 -11.62
N ARG A 102 15.37 -13.81 -12.07
CA ARG A 102 15.01 -12.50 -12.61
C ARG A 102 15.66 -12.27 -13.95
N VAL A 103 14.87 -11.74 -14.88
CA VAL A 103 15.34 -11.18 -16.15
C VAL A 103 14.99 -9.69 -16.12
N GLY A 104 15.95 -8.82 -16.39
CA GLY A 104 15.73 -7.36 -16.34
C GLY A 104 15.58 -6.80 -14.92
N VAL A 105 14.92 -5.64 -14.80
CA VAL A 105 14.72 -4.93 -13.52
C VAL A 105 13.23 -4.85 -13.21
N PRO A 106 12.65 -5.80 -12.45
CA PRO A 106 11.24 -5.77 -12.11
C PRO A 106 10.90 -4.59 -11.19
N PRO A 107 9.72 -3.95 -11.34
CA PRO A 107 9.27 -2.88 -10.46
C PRO A 107 9.04 -3.38 -9.03
N ALA A 108 8.92 -2.44 -8.08
CA ALA A 108 8.70 -2.79 -6.67
C ALA A 108 7.40 -3.59 -6.47
N SER A 109 6.33 -3.23 -7.16
CA SER A 109 5.04 -3.95 -7.13
C SER A 109 5.18 -5.42 -7.51
N ALA A 110 5.96 -5.74 -8.55
CA ALA A 110 6.19 -7.13 -8.97
C ALA A 110 6.95 -7.96 -7.92
N ARG A 111 7.86 -7.35 -7.16
CA ARG A 111 8.55 -8.04 -6.06
C ARG A 111 7.64 -8.30 -4.87
N THR A 112 6.78 -7.33 -4.52
CA THR A 112 5.75 -7.52 -3.49
C THR A 112 4.79 -8.65 -3.90
N PHE A 113 4.36 -8.65 -5.15
CA PHE A 113 3.49 -9.70 -5.68
C PHE A 113 4.18 -11.07 -5.69
N ALA A 114 5.48 -11.14 -6.03
CA ALA A 114 6.25 -12.38 -5.95
C ALA A 114 6.25 -12.99 -4.54
N THR A 115 6.40 -12.18 -3.49
CA THR A 115 6.31 -12.66 -2.11
C THR A 115 4.93 -13.25 -1.79
N ALA A 116 3.85 -12.64 -2.28
CA ALA A 116 2.50 -13.19 -2.09
C ALA A 116 2.32 -14.53 -2.86
N LEU A 117 2.89 -14.66 -4.05
CA LEU A 117 2.86 -15.93 -4.80
C LEU A 117 3.69 -17.03 -4.12
N GLU A 118 4.79 -16.70 -3.45
CA GLU A 118 5.54 -17.69 -2.68
C GLU A 118 4.75 -18.21 -1.49
N GLN A 119 4.13 -17.31 -0.71
CA GLN A 119 3.23 -17.71 0.36
C GLN A 119 2.12 -18.62 -0.16
N CYS A 120 1.52 -18.24 -1.30
CA CYS A 120 0.53 -19.05 -1.99
C CYS A 120 1.02 -20.47 -2.29
N LEU A 121 2.20 -20.57 -2.91
CA LEU A 121 2.81 -21.83 -3.35
C LEU A 121 3.23 -22.72 -2.18
N LEU A 122 3.65 -22.14 -1.06
CA LEU A 122 3.99 -22.85 0.17
C LEU A 122 2.76 -23.27 1.00
N GLY A 123 1.56 -22.90 0.55
CA GLY A 123 0.31 -23.17 1.27
C GLY A 123 0.14 -22.29 2.51
N GLU A 124 0.81 -21.15 2.57
CA GLU A 124 0.57 -20.12 3.58
C GLU A 124 -0.63 -19.26 3.15
N PRO A 125 -1.44 -18.77 4.10
CA PRO A 125 -2.52 -17.85 3.76
C PRO A 125 -1.93 -16.57 3.17
N ILE A 126 -2.30 -16.24 1.93
CA ILE A 126 -2.06 -14.90 1.39
C ILE A 126 -2.90 -13.96 2.24
N SER A 127 -2.27 -13.22 3.15
CA SER A 127 -2.91 -12.03 3.69
C SER A 127 -3.15 -11.13 2.49
N ALA A 128 -4.43 -10.81 2.20
CA ALA A 128 -4.73 -9.70 1.31
C ALA A 128 -3.80 -8.55 1.72
N PRO A 129 -3.11 -7.88 0.77
CA PRO A 129 -2.27 -6.76 1.12
C PRO A 129 -3.17 -5.85 1.95
N VAL A 130 -2.82 -5.68 3.23
CA VAL A 130 -3.51 -4.72 4.09
C VAL A 130 -3.49 -3.47 3.26
N ALA A 131 -4.66 -3.03 2.77
CA ALA A 131 -4.76 -1.89 1.89
C ALA A 131 -3.94 -0.81 2.57
N VAL A 132 -2.74 -0.55 2.03
CA VAL A 132 -1.83 0.38 2.66
C VAL A 132 -2.60 1.66 2.49
N ALA A 133 -3.16 2.16 3.60
CA ALA A 133 -3.93 3.38 3.58
C ALA A 133 -3.11 4.35 2.74
N PRO A 134 -3.69 4.96 1.69
CA PRO A 134 -2.93 5.74 0.73
C PRO A 134 -1.99 6.61 1.54
N VAL A 135 -0.68 6.47 1.29
CA VAL A 135 0.33 7.25 2.01
C VAL A 135 -0.11 8.69 1.79
N GLN A 136 -0.73 9.29 2.80
CA GLN A 136 -1.13 10.67 2.72
C GLN A 136 0.19 11.40 2.67
N GLU A 137 0.55 11.91 1.49
CA GLU A 137 1.66 12.84 1.38
C GLU A 137 1.41 13.92 2.43
N PRO A 138 2.43 14.26 3.24
CA PRO A 138 2.28 15.30 4.25
C PRO A 138 1.65 16.52 3.58
N PRO A 139 0.63 17.15 4.19
CA PRO A 139 0.04 18.34 3.60
C PRO A 139 1.16 19.34 3.31
N GLU A 140 1.16 19.90 2.10
CA GLU A 140 2.13 20.93 1.77
C GLU A 140 2.00 22.08 2.79
N PRO A 141 3.11 22.66 3.27
CA PRO A 141 3.04 23.75 4.23
C PRO A 141 2.23 24.91 3.64
N CYS A 142 1.33 25.46 4.44
CA CYS A 142 0.40 26.51 4.01
C CYS A 142 0.42 27.70 4.97
N GLY A 143 -0.05 28.86 4.49
CA GLY A 143 -0.22 30.06 5.31
C GLY A 143 1.05 30.48 6.06
N ILE A 144 0.96 30.60 7.39
CA ILE A 144 2.05 31.06 8.26
C ILE A 144 3.26 30.12 8.22
N GLU A 145 3.07 28.83 7.94
CA GLU A 145 4.17 27.85 7.88
C GLU A 145 5.09 28.08 6.67
N THR A 146 4.60 28.80 5.65
CA THR A 146 5.40 29.13 4.45
C THR A 146 6.32 30.33 4.64
N ILE A 147 6.22 31.05 5.76
CA ILE A 147 6.98 32.28 6.03
C ILE A 147 7.80 32.18 7.31
N GLU A 148 8.92 32.88 7.35
CA GLU A 148 9.68 33.06 8.58
C GLU A 148 8.92 34.01 9.53
N ALA A 149 8.60 33.53 10.73
CA ALA A 149 7.96 34.34 11.77
C ALA A 149 8.81 35.57 12.11
N GLY A 150 8.17 36.73 12.23
CA GLY A 150 8.83 37.96 12.62
C GLY A 150 8.99 38.10 14.13
N PRO A 151 9.75 39.12 14.60
CA PRO A 151 9.95 39.36 16.04
C PRO A 151 8.66 39.68 16.81
N THR A 152 7.61 40.15 16.11
CA THR A 152 6.29 40.40 16.67
C THR A 152 5.21 39.86 15.74
N PRO A 153 3.98 39.60 16.23
CA PRO A 153 2.85 39.18 15.38
C PRO A 153 2.59 40.14 14.23
N ALA A 154 2.78 41.45 14.45
CA ALA A 154 2.65 42.47 13.41
C ALA A 154 3.64 42.28 12.26
N HIS A 155 4.89 41.86 12.54
CA HIS A 155 5.88 41.55 11.51
C HIS A 155 5.45 40.32 10.71
N THR A 156 4.99 39.27 11.39
CA THR A 156 4.49 38.06 10.73
C THR A 156 3.30 38.38 9.83
N LEU A 157 2.36 39.20 10.30
CA LEU A 157 1.20 39.64 9.52
C LEU A 157 1.62 40.43 8.28
N GLN A 158 2.52 41.40 8.43
CA GLN A 158 3.02 42.20 7.31
C GLN A 158 3.75 41.34 6.28
N ARG A 159 4.55 40.35 6.70
CA ARG A 159 5.21 39.38 5.81
C ARG A 159 4.18 38.53 5.08
N LEU A 160 3.19 37.99 5.79
CA LEU A 160 2.15 37.14 5.21
C LEU A 160 1.29 37.89 4.18
N LEU A 161 0.93 39.14 4.46
CA LEU A 161 0.22 39.99 3.50
C LEU A 161 1.12 40.33 2.29
N ALA A 162 2.42 40.53 2.50
CA ALA A 162 3.35 40.80 1.41
C ALA A 162 3.55 39.60 0.47
N THR A 163 3.46 38.36 0.96
CA THR A 163 3.48 37.16 0.09
C THR A 163 2.23 37.00 -0.77
N GLN A 164 1.16 37.72 -0.44
CA GLN A 164 -0.07 37.83 -1.23
C GLN A 164 -0.07 39.09 -2.13
N ASP A 165 1.12 39.61 -2.47
CA ASP A 165 1.32 40.83 -3.25
C ASP A 165 0.63 42.09 -2.67
N ALA A 166 0.26 42.08 -1.38
CA ALA A 166 -0.43 43.20 -0.77
C ALA A 166 0.54 44.32 -0.38
N THR A 167 0.13 45.56 -0.65
CA THR A 167 0.96 46.74 -0.37
C THR A 167 0.91 47.16 1.12
N VAL A 168 1.74 46.54 1.96
CA VAL A 168 1.77 46.79 3.42
C VAL A 168 2.67 47.95 3.86
N GLY A 169 3.54 48.46 2.98
CA GLY A 169 4.58 49.43 3.34
C GLY A 169 5.88 48.74 3.81
N ARG A 170 6.62 49.37 4.72
CA ARG A 170 7.83 48.76 5.31
C ARG A 170 7.41 47.71 6.34
N ILE A 171 8.07 46.55 6.32
CA ILE A 171 7.88 45.49 7.32
C ILE A 171 8.67 45.87 8.57
N ASP A 172 8.04 46.60 9.50
CA ASP A 172 8.64 47.10 10.73
C ASP A 172 7.82 46.78 11.99
N GLY A 173 6.76 45.98 11.85
CA GLY A 173 5.90 45.59 12.95
C GLY A 173 4.95 46.69 13.42
N ILE A 174 4.84 47.81 12.70
CA ILE A 174 3.86 48.86 12.97
C ILE A 174 2.68 48.70 12.01
N VAL A 175 1.51 48.36 12.56
CA VAL A 175 0.27 48.25 11.77
C VAL A 175 -0.26 49.64 11.43
N GLY A 176 0.13 50.15 10.26
CA GLY A 176 -0.32 51.44 9.75
C GLY A 176 -1.53 51.35 8.80
N PRO A 177 -2.03 52.49 8.29
CA PRO A 177 -3.19 52.53 7.39
C PRO A 177 -3.05 51.66 6.13
N ARG A 178 -1.82 51.50 5.61
CA ARG A 178 -1.55 50.64 4.45
C ARG A 178 -1.69 49.15 4.79
N THR A 179 -1.21 48.73 5.96
CA THR A 179 -1.37 47.37 6.45
C THR A 179 -2.83 47.05 6.74
N LEU A 180 -3.58 47.98 7.37
CA LEU A 180 -5.01 47.83 7.61
C LEU A 180 -5.80 47.70 6.29
N ALA A 181 -5.55 48.59 5.32
CA ALA A 181 -6.20 48.51 4.01
C ALA A 181 -5.84 47.24 3.24
N ALA A 182 -4.64 46.67 3.46
CA ALA A 182 -4.27 45.36 2.90
C ALA A 182 -5.03 44.23 3.58
N LEU A 183 -5.16 44.29 4.91
CA LEU A 183 -5.89 43.31 5.70
C LEU A 183 -7.38 43.27 5.35
N GLU A 184 -8.03 44.44 5.21
CA GLU A 184 -9.43 44.56 4.80
C GLU A 184 -9.70 43.98 3.40
N ARG A 185 -8.71 44.05 2.49
CA ARG A 185 -8.80 43.42 1.16
C ARG A 185 -8.61 41.91 1.21
N ALA A 186 -7.80 41.42 2.15
CA ALA A 186 -7.50 40.00 2.30
C ALA A 186 -8.60 39.24 3.09
N LEU A 187 -9.30 39.92 3.99
CA LEU A 187 -10.35 39.34 4.84
C LEU A 187 -11.74 39.85 4.42
N PRO A 188 -12.58 39.05 3.73
CA PRO A 188 -13.90 39.48 3.25
C PRO A 188 -14.85 39.90 4.37
N GLU A 189 -14.75 39.24 5.53
CA GLU A 189 -15.61 39.51 6.70
C GLU A 189 -15.03 40.57 7.64
N GLY A 190 -13.81 41.05 7.35
CA GLY A 190 -13.05 41.94 8.22
C GLY A 190 -12.64 41.27 9.55
N PRO A 191 -11.63 41.79 10.26
CA PRO A 191 -11.31 41.30 11.59
C PRO A 191 -12.40 41.74 12.58
N SER A 192 -12.71 40.88 13.56
CA SER A 192 -13.64 41.18 14.67
C SER A 192 -13.25 42.44 15.46
N SER A 193 -11.96 42.78 15.43
CA SER A 193 -11.40 44.05 15.85
C SER A 193 -10.15 44.35 15.03
N PRO A 194 -10.02 45.54 14.40
CA PRO A 194 -8.85 45.89 13.57
C PRO A 194 -7.52 45.96 14.35
N LEU A 195 -7.56 45.87 15.69
CA LEU A 195 -6.39 45.88 16.56
C LEU A 195 -6.01 44.49 17.09
N ASP A 196 -6.81 43.44 16.82
CA ASP A 196 -6.49 42.07 17.23
C ASP A 196 -5.68 41.35 16.14
N ILE A 197 -4.36 41.57 16.19
CA ILE A 197 -3.39 41.04 15.22
C ILE A 197 -3.36 39.51 15.23
N GLU A 198 -3.54 38.88 16.39
CA GLU A 198 -3.54 37.43 16.53
C GLU A 198 -4.77 36.81 15.88
N SER A 199 -5.95 37.41 16.11
CA SER A 199 -7.17 36.99 15.43
C SER A 199 -7.07 37.17 13.90
N ALA A 200 -6.51 38.29 13.45
CA ALA A 200 -6.28 38.55 12.03
C ALA A 200 -5.33 37.51 11.39
N LEU A 201 -4.24 37.15 12.07
CA LEU A 201 -3.32 36.10 11.62
C LEU A 201 -4.00 34.74 11.52
N ALA A 202 -4.77 34.35 12.54
CA ALA A 202 -5.48 33.08 12.56
C ALA A 202 -6.51 32.97 11.42
N GLN A 203 -7.27 34.05 11.17
CA GLN A 203 -8.25 34.11 10.08
C GLN A 203 -7.57 34.05 8.72
N LEU A 204 -6.50 34.82 8.52
CA LEU A 204 -5.77 34.82 7.25
C LEU A 204 -5.10 33.47 6.99
N ASN A 205 -4.53 32.83 8.01
CA ASN A 205 -3.96 31.48 7.89
C ASN A 205 -5.02 30.46 7.46
N THR A 206 -6.20 30.52 8.08
CA THR A 206 -7.32 29.64 7.74
C THR A 206 -7.75 29.81 6.28
N LEU A 207 -7.84 31.05 5.79
CA LEU A 207 -8.20 31.32 4.39
C LEU A 207 -7.13 30.82 3.41
N LEU A 208 -5.85 31.04 3.71
CA LEU A 208 -4.76 30.63 2.83
C LEU A 208 -4.62 29.10 2.75
N CYS A 209 -4.86 28.40 3.85
CA CYS A 209 -4.82 26.94 3.89
C CYS A 209 -6.08 26.28 3.32
N ALA A 210 -7.20 26.99 3.20
CA ALA A 210 -8.45 26.44 2.66
C ALA A 210 -8.52 26.43 1.12
N VAL A 211 -7.61 27.12 0.44
CA VAL A 211 -7.59 27.25 -1.04
C VAL A 211 -6.74 26.16 -1.72
N GLN A 212 -5.97 25.39 -0.95
CA GLN A 212 -5.17 24.26 -1.45
C GLN A 212 -6.04 23.01 -1.62
#